data_AF-A0A8J3PP51-F1
#
_entry.id   AF-A0A8J3PP51-F1
#
_cell.length_a   1.000
_cell.length_b   1.000
_cell.length_c   1.000
_cell.angle_alpha   90.00
_cell.angle_beta   90.00
_cell.angle_gamma   90.00
#
_symmetry.space_group_name_H-M   'P 1'
#
loop_
_entity.id
_entity.type
_entity.pdbx_description
1 polymer ?
#
loop_
_entity_poly.entity_id
_entity_poly.type
_entity_poly.pdbx_seq_one_letter_code
_entity_poly.pdbx_strand_id
1 'polypeptide(L)'
;MASDNTPTDQGVAVAIAEAYLNVLSGGSAEQLGPCLGRSAEQLLMGEDGRPYFITVTGVRSPAGGLYLHVCVSDRGWDGNVSVVRSAVIPFGAHGRRRA
;
A
#
# COMPACT_ATOMS: atom_id res chain seq x y z
N MET A 1 -27.36 1.76 23.03
CA MET A 1 -26.60 0.69 22.37
C MET A 1 -25.38 1.34 21.75
N ALA A 2 -24.18 1.12 22.32
CA ALA A 2 -22.95 1.56 21.69
C ALA A 2 -22.71 0.63 20.50
N SER A 3 -22.64 1.18 19.29
CA SER A 3 -22.14 0.43 18.14
C SER A 3 -20.72 0.00 18.50
N ASP A 4 -20.49 -1.30 18.55
CA ASP A 4 -19.16 -1.87 18.72
C ASP A 4 -18.37 -1.46 17.47
N ASN A 5 -17.66 -0.33 17.57
CA ASN A 5 -16.82 0.23 16.51
C ASN A 5 -15.48 -0.52 16.43
N THR A 6 -15.48 -1.81 16.78
CA THR A 6 -14.32 -2.67 16.58
C THR A 6 -14.11 -2.77 15.07
N PRO A 7 -12.94 -2.32 14.56
CA PRO A 7 -12.69 -2.37 13.13
C PRO A 7 -12.71 -3.83 12.68
N THR A 8 -13.42 -4.11 11.59
CA THR A 8 -13.39 -5.44 10.98
C THR A 8 -12.00 -5.69 10.40
N ASP A 9 -11.58 -6.97 10.31
CA ASP A 9 -10.31 -7.38 9.70
C ASP A 9 -10.10 -6.74 8.32
N GLN A 10 -11.18 -6.63 7.54
CA GLN A 10 -11.19 -5.92 6.26
C GLN A 10 -10.95 -4.41 6.40
N GLY A 11 -11.55 -3.75 7.39
CA GLY A 11 -11.33 -2.33 7.66
C GLY A 11 -9.88 -2.01 8.01
N VAL A 12 -9.23 -2.86 8.82
CA VAL A 12 -7.81 -2.72 9.17
C VAL A 12 -6.93 -2.90 7.93
N ALA A 13 -7.15 -3.96 7.14
CA ALA A 13 -6.39 -4.20 5.91
C ALA A 13 -6.53 -3.04 4.89
N VAL A 14 -7.73 -2.47 4.76
CA VAL A 14 -7.98 -1.28 3.93
C VAL A 14 -7.18 -0.08 4.43
N ALA A 15 -7.24 0.21 5.74
CA ALA A 15 -6.53 1.33 6.33
C ALA A 15 -5.00 1.20 6.13
N ILE A 16 -4.44 0.00 6.31
CA ILE A 16 -3.02 -0.27 6.05
C ILE A 16 -2.69 -0.01 4.57
N ALA A 17 -3.50 -0.55 3.64
CA ALA A 17 -3.26 -0.41 2.21
C ALA A 17 -3.29 1.06 1.77
N GLU A 18 -4.26 1.84 2.27
CA GLU A 18 -4.42 3.26 1.95
C GLU A 18 -3.31 4.12 2.57
N ALA A 19 -2.92 3.84 3.82
CA ALA A 19 -1.81 4.53 4.47
C ALA A 19 -0.48 4.31 3.72
N TYR A 20 -0.18 3.05 3.36
CA TYR A 20 1.01 2.73 2.57
C TYR A 20 0.99 3.42 1.20
N LEU A 21 -0.14 3.35 0.50
CA LEU A 21 -0.29 3.97 -0.80
C LEU A 21 -0.11 5.50 -0.72
N ASN A 22 -0.61 6.14 0.33
CA ASN A 22 -0.46 7.58 0.56
C ASN A 22 1.01 7.96 0.79
N VAL A 23 1.73 7.19 1.62
CA VAL A 23 3.18 7.41 1.86
C VAL A 23 3.96 7.28 0.56
N LEU A 24 3.72 6.21 -0.20
CA LEU A 24 4.41 5.98 -1.47
C LEU A 24 4.05 7.05 -2.51
N SER A 25 2.81 7.53 -2.51
CA SER A 25 2.36 8.62 -3.40
C SER A 25 3.06 9.95 -3.15
N GLY A 26 3.66 10.15 -1.97
CA GLY A 26 4.52 11.29 -1.65
C GLY A 26 6.02 11.00 -1.71
N GLY A 27 6.43 9.74 -1.92
CA GLY A 27 7.82 9.30 -1.78
C GLY A 27 8.69 9.60 -2.99
N SER A 28 9.99 9.86 -2.79
CA SER A 28 10.92 10.17 -3.89
C SER A 28 11.11 9.00 -4.86
N ALA A 29 11.67 9.28 -6.05
CA ALA A 29 11.99 8.24 -7.03
C ALA A 29 12.94 7.15 -6.47
N GLU A 30 13.82 7.51 -5.52
CA GLU A 30 14.70 6.57 -4.83
C GLU A 30 13.93 5.64 -3.89
N GLN A 31 12.95 6.18 -3.16
CA GLN A 31 12.07 5.40 -2.26
C GLN A 31 11.15 4.46 -3.05
N LEU A 32 10.75 4.86 -4.26
CA LEU A 32 9.91 4.08 -5.16
C LEU A 32 10.72 3.07 -6.01
N GLY A 33 12.03 3.29 -6.15
CA GLY A 33 12.95 2.47 -6.93
C GLY A 33 12.84 0.97 -6.67
N PRO A 34 12.85 0.51 -5.39
CA PRO A 34 12.74 -0.90 -5.05
C PRO A 34 11.43 -1.58 -5.49
N CYS A 35 10.35 -0.81 -5.66
CA CYS A 35 9.04 -1.34 -6.02
C CYS A 35 8.86 -1.47 -7.54
N LEU A 36 9.77 -0.93 -8.36
CA LEU A 36 9.65 -0.92 -9.82
C LEU A 36 9.97 -2.29 -10.41
N GLY A 37 8.98 -2.92 -11.04
CA GLY A 37 9.15 -4.19 -11.75
C GLY A 37 9.47 -5.39 -10.85
N ARG A 38 9.46 -5.21 -9.52
CA ARG A 38 9.59 -6.27 -8.53
C ARG A 38 8.59 -6.05 -7.41
N SER A 39 7.95 -7.12 -6.96
CA SER A 39 7.10 -7.08 -5.79
C SER A 39 7.98 -7.08 -4.54
N ALA A 40 7.83 -6.07 -3.71
CA ALA A 40 8.42 -6.02 -2.38
C ALA A 40 7.38 -6.48 -1.36
N GLU A 41 7.74 -7.42 -0.48
CA GLU A 41 6.88 -7.92 0.58
C GLU A 41 7.41 -7.49 1.95
N GLN A 42 6.49 -7.07 2.82
CA GLN A 42 6.78 -6.70 4.20
C GLN A 42 5.72 -7.29 5.13
N LEU A 43 6.13 -7.75 6.31
CA LEU A 43 5.25 -8.16 7.39
C LEU A 43 5.06 -7.00 8.37
N LEU A 44 3.81 -6.73 8.75
CA LEU A 44 3.43 -5.71 9.73
C LEU A 44 2.46 -6.31 10.76
N MET A 45 2.56 -5.90 12.01
CA MET A 45 1.59 -6.25 13.04
C MET A 45 0.51 -5.17 13.10
N GLY A 46 -0.75 -5.53 12.88
CA GLY A 46 -1.89 -4.63 13.01
C GLY A 46 -2.19 -4.27 14.47
N GLU A 47 -2.95 -3.19 14.67
CA GLU A 47 -3.39 -2.76 16.02
C GLU A 47 -4.36 -3.75 16.67
N ASP A 48 -4.98 -4.60 15.86
CA ASP A 48 -5.79 -5.76 16.27
C ASP A 48 -4.93 -6.95 16.76
N GLY A 49 -3.60 -6.83 16.74
CA GLY A 49 -2.66 -7.87 17.14
C GLY A 49 -2.47 -8.98 16.10
N ARG A 50 -2.90 -8.78 14.85
CA ARG A 50 -2.77 -9.78 13.77
C ARG A 50 -1.65 -9.45 12.78
N PRO A 51 -1.00 -10.46 12.20
CA PRO A 51 -0.01 -10.23 11.15
C PRO A 51 -0.68 -9.90 9.81
N TYR A 52 -0.19 -8.85 9.14
CA TYR A 52 -0.56 -8.47 7.79
C TYR A 52 0.66 -8.45 6.88
N PHE A 53 0.56 -9.13 5.75
CA PHE A 53 1.53 -9.13 4.67
C PHE A 53 1.16 -8.05 3.67
N ILE A 54 2.10 -7.13 3.46
CA ILE A 54 1.97 -5.99 2.55
C ILE A 54 2.85 -6.28 1.34
N THR A 55 2.25 -6.34 0.16
CA THR A 55 2.97 -6.50 -1.10
C THR A 55 2.81 -5.24 -1.94
N VAL A 56 3.92 -4.60 -2.30
CA VAL A 56 3.93 -3.40 -3.13
C VAL A 56 4.53 -3.73 -4.49
N THR A 57 3.86 -3.33 -5.57
CA THR A 57 4.39 -3.46 -6.94
C THR A 57 4.14 -2.17 -7.70
N GLY A 58 5.17 -1.67 -8.36
CA GLY A 58 5.13 -0.49 -9.21
C GLY A 58 5.41 -0.82 -10.67
N VAL A 59 4.57 -0.31 -11.58
CA VAL A 59 4.74 -0.48 -13.03
C VAL A 59 4.73 0.88 -13.72
N ARG A 60 5.70 1.11 -14.61
CA ARG A 60 5.73 2.35 -15.40
C ARG A 60 4.53 2.39 -16.34
N SER A 61 3.80 3.51 -16.32
CA SER A 61 2.70 3.76 -17.25
C SER A 61 3.25 4.24 -18.60
N PRO A 62 2.77 3.70 -19.74
CA PRO A 62 3.11 4.22 -21.07
C PRO A 62 2.71 5.69 -21.27
N ALA A 63 1.67 6.17 -20.57
CA ALA A 63 1.21 7.55 -20.62
C ALA A 63 2.06 8.51 -19.76
N GLY A 64 3.14 8.02 -19.15
CA GLY A 64 3.90 8.72 -18.12
C GLY A 64 3.36 8.45 -16.73
N GLY A 65 4.25 8.44 -15.74
CA GLY A 65 3.93 8.11 -14.35
C GLY A 65 4.20 6.67 -13.93
N LEU A 66 3.96 6.42 -12.65
CA LEU A 66 4.13 5.14 -11.98
C LEU A 66 2.78 4.67 -11.45
N TYR A 67 2.34 3.50 -11.90
CA TYR A 67 1.18 2.81 -11.37
C TYR A 67 1.63 1.98 -10.16
N LEU A 68 1.16 2.33 -8.97
CA LEU A 68 1.45 1.57 -7.75
C LEU A 68 0.26 0.71 -7.38
N HIS A 69 0.55 -0.53 -6.99
CA HIS A 69 -0.38 -1.46 -6.37
C HIS A 69 0.15 -1.80 -4.98
N VAL A 70 -0.71 -1.63 -3.97
CA VAL A 70 -0.47 -2.11 -2.60
C VAL A 70 -1.52 -3.17 -2.32
N CYS A 71 -1.07 -4.39 -2.08
CA CYS A 71 -1.89 -5.49 -1.60
C CYS A 71 -1.63 -5.69 -0.11
N VAL A 72 -2.67 -5.89 0.67
CA VAL A 72 -2.59 -6.29 2.08
C VAL A 72 -3.37 -7.57 2.26
N SER A 73 -2.74 -8.56 2.89
CA SER A 73 -3.39 -9.83 3.25
C SER A 73 -3.00 -10.30 4.63
N ASP A 74 -3.93 -10.88 5.38
CA ASP A 74 -3.65 -11.52 6.66
C ASP A 74 -3.16 -12.98 6.52
N ARG A 75 -3.15 -13.51 5.28
CA ARG A 75 -2.83 -14.90 4.93
C ARG A 75 -3.60 -15.93 5.78
N GLY A 76 -4.80 -15.56 6.23
CA GLY A 76 -5.68 -16.45 6.97
C GLY A 76 -6.03 -17.70 6.16
N TRP A 77 -6.10 -18.85 6.83
CA TRP A 77 -6.46 -20.13 6.21
C TRP A 77 -7.97 -20.22 5.92
N ASP A 78 -8.81 -19.61 6.77
CA ASP A 78 -10.26 -19.54 6.62
C ASP A 78 -10.68 -18.06 6.48
N GLY A 79 -10.96 -17.61 5.25
CA GLY A 79 -11.50 -16.26 5.01
C GLY A 79 -10.46 -15.16 4.77
N ASN A 80 -9.33 -15.52 4.14
CA ASN A 80 -8.23 -14.63 3.75
C ASN A 80 -8.73 -13.27 3.24
N VAL A 81 -8.44 -12.21 3.99
CA VAL A 81 -8.78 -10.84 3.59
C VAL A 81 -7.69 -10.35 2.67
N SER A 82 -7.96 -10.21 1.37
CA SER A 82 -7.03 -9.57 0.43
C SER A 82 -7.60 -8.25 -0.06
N VAL A 83 -6.92 -7.16 0.27
CA VAL A 83 -7.29 -5.81 -0.15
C VAL A 83 -6.22 -5.27 -1.08
N VAL A 84 -6.64 -4.83 -2.26
CA VAL A 84 -5.76 -4.12 -3.19
C VAL A 84 -6.20 -2.66 -3.30
N ARG A 85 -5.23 -1.76 -3.22
CA ARG A 85 -5.36 -0.32 -3.49
C ARG A 85 -4.35 0.10 -4.52
N SER A 86 -4.70 1.08 -5.35
CA SER A 86 -3.84 1.50 -6.45
C SER A 86 -3.92 2.98 -6.70
N ALA A 87 -2.79 3.57 -7.12
CA ALA A 87 -2.69 4.98 -7.48
C ALA A 87 -1.74 5.17 -8.65
N VAL A 88 -1.96 6.25 -9.40
CA VAL A 88 -1.06 6.71 -10.46
C VAL A 88 -0.32 7.94 -9.98
N ILE A 89 1.00 7.87 -9.94
CA ILE A 89 1.86 8.98 -9.53
C ILE A 89 2.56 9.56 -10.76
N PRO A 90 2.45 10.87 -11.04
CA PRO A 90 3.19 11.49 -12.14
C PRO A 90 4.71 11.40 -11.93
N PHE A 91 5.46 10.98 -12.96
CA PHE A 91 6.92 11.07 -12.95
C PHE A 91 7.30 12.57 -12.95
N GLY A 92 7.95 13.05 -11.89
CA GLY A 92 8.36 14.45 -11.75
C GLY A 92 7.66 15.24 -10.64
N ALA A 93 6.61 14.70 -10.01
CA ALA A 93 6.01 15.31 -8.81
C ALA A 93 7.01 15.42 -7.64
N HIS A 94 8.06 14.58 -7.64
CA HIS A 94 9.04 14.50 -6.55
C HIS A 94 10.39 15.15 -6.87
N GLY A 95 10.46 15.94 -7.95
CA GLY A 95 11.66 16.66 -8.38
C GLY A 95 11.72 18.14 -8.00
N ARG A 96 10.76 18.66 -7.21
CA ARG A 96 10.72 20.08 -6.82
C ARG A 96 11.11 20.28 -5.35
N ARG A 97 12.34 19.91 -4.98
CA ARG A 97 13.05 20.69 -3.95
C ARG A 97 13.73 21.84 -4.69
N ARG A 98 13.30 23.06 -4.38
CA ARG A 98 13.73 24.31 -5.00
C ARG A 98 15.25 24.45 -4.94
N ALA A 99 15.78 25.14 -5.96
CA ALA A 99 17.09 25.77 -6.02
C ALA A 99 17.44 26.55 -4.74
#